data_AF-A0A1Q5LXF7-F1
#
_entry.id   AF-A0A1Q5LXF7-F1
#
_cell.length_a   1.000
_cell.length_b   1.000
_cell.length_c   1.000
_cell.angle_alpha   90.00
_cell.angle_beta   90.00
_cell.angle_gamma   90.00
#
_symmetry.space_group_name_H-M   'P 1'
#
loop_
_entity.id
_entity.type
_entity.pdbx_description
1 polymer ?
#
loop_
_entity_poly.entity_id
_entity_poly.type
_entity_poly.pdbx_seq_one_letter_code
_entity_poly.pdbx_strand_id
1 'polypeptide(L)'
;MTTATVLPSIGAEIPCSCYAANVPLKIRTALVNVEFKGGIKVRVETHPDEPPHKAVVLKVIGHKVEADHPELGRITIEQENMEATPDSLLKIVQHFPPKLSATMFLSFKLTIERPPGAGGNEGARPEPLVLRTKEPAKLLSPELSKFPPDGDFYRLENPIKLVHPDTDQVIASIDKFPVRVGG
;
A
#
# COMPACT_ATOMS: atom_id res chain seq x y z
N MET A 1 -2.95 -18.10 -33.69
CA MET A 1 -3.33 -16.84 -33.05
C MET A 1 -2.85 -16.89 -31.62
N THR A 2 -1.84 -16.11 -31.26
CA THR A 2 -1.34 -16.00 -29.88
C THR A 2 -2.38 -15.26 -29.07
N THR A 3 -3.11 -15.97 -28.21
CA THR A 3 -3.93 -15.33 -27.17
C THR A 3 -2.99 -14.55 -26.28
N ALA A 4 -2.99 -13.22 -26.37
CA ALA A 4 -2.30 -12.37 -25.41
C ALA A 4 -2.85 -12.70 -24.01
N THR A 5 -1.99 -13.20 -23.14
CA THR A 5 -2.37 -13.59 -21.78
C THR A 5 -2.73 -12.33 -20.99
N VAL A 6 -3.94 -12.28 -20.44
CA VAL A 6 -4.46 -11.11 -19.68
C VAL A 6 -3.76 -10.97 -18.32
N LEU A 7 -3.28 -12.09 -17.76
CA LEU A 7 -2.50 -12.12 -16.53
C LEU A 7 -0.99 -12.13 -16.84
N PRO A 8 -0.17 -11.49 -15.98
CA PRO A 8 1.28 -11.51 -16.14
C PRO A 8 1.86 -12.91 -15.93
N SER A 9 3.04 -13.15 -16.50
CA SER A 9 3.74 -14.43 -16.39
C SER A 9 4.20 -14.72 -14.96
N ILE A 10 4.10 -15.99 -14.53
CA ILE A 10 4.68 -16.45 -13.26
C ILE A 10 6.19 -16.13 -13.22
N GLY A 11 6.68 -15.68 -12.06
CA GLY A 11 8.06 -15.26 -11.84
C GLY A 11 8.38 -13.84 -12.28
N ALA A 12 7.46 -13.16 -13.00
CA ALA A 12 7.67 -11.77 -13.38
C ALA A 12 7.75 -10.87 -12.14
N GLU A 13 8.72 -9.97 -12.12
CA GLU A 13 8.81 -8.90 -11.13
C GLU A 13 8.38 -7.58 -11.77
N ILE A 14 7.32 -7.00 -11.24
CA ILE A 14 6.63 -5.87 -11.85
C ILE A 14 6.70 -4.69 -10.89
N PRO A 15 7.45 -3.62 -11.23
CA PRO A 15 7.35 -2.35 -10.53
C PRO A 15 6.08 -1.62 -10.96
N CYS A 16 5.39 -0.99 -10.01
CA CYS A 16 4.30 -0.07 -10.24
C CYS A 16 4.56 1.23 -9.47
N SER A 17 4.36 2.36 -10.13
CA SER A 17 4.26 3.67 -9.49
C SER A 17 2.99 3.78 -8.64
N CYS A 18 3.09 4.50 -7.52
CA CYS A 18 2.00 4.77 -6.61
C CYS A 18 1.92 6.27 -6.34
N TYR A 19 0.71 6.83 -6.44
CA TYR A 19 0.41 8.20 -6.05
C TYR A 19 -0.89 8.24 -5.25
N ALA A 20 -0.84 8.69 -4.00
CA ALA A 20 -2.03 8.87 -3.17
C ALA A 20 -2.13 10.33 -2.75
N ALA A 21 -3.10 11.05 -3.32
CA ALA A 21 -3.35 12.44 -3.00
C ALA A 21 -4.28 12.57 -1.79
N ASN A 22 -4.07 13.63 -1.00
CA ASN A 22 -4.97 14.03 0.08
C ASN A 22 -5.34 12.88 1.03
N VAL A 23 -4.34 12.11 1.46
CA VAL A 23 -4.51 11.01 2.42
C VAL A 23 -4.74 11.58 3.82
N PRO A 24 -5.92 11.39 4.43
CA PRO A 24 -6.16 11.80 5.81
C PRO A 24 -5.39 10.89 6.76
N LEU A 25 -4.33 11.43 7.37
CA LEU A 25 -3.56 10.79 8.42
C LEU A 25 -3.95 11.42 9.76
N LYS A 26 -4.65 10.64 10.59
CA LYS A 26 -5.00 11.05 11.94
C LYS A 26 -3.93 10.56 12.90
N ILE A 27 -3.28 11.48 13.61
CA ILE A 27 -2.24 11.18 14.61
C ILE A 27 -2.78 11.65 15.95
N ARG A 28 -3.20 10.71 16.81
CA ARG A 28 -3.94 11.00 18.05
C ARG A 28 -5.16 11.89 17.77
N THR A 29 -5.10 13.16 18.15
CA THR A 29 -6.15 14.16 17.96
C THR A 29 -5.91 15.05 16.73
N ALA A 30 -4.71 15.06 16.16
CA ALA A 30 -4.37 15.84 14.98
C ALA A 30 -4.82 15.11 13.70
N LEU A 31 -5.34 15.86 12.74
CA LEU A 31 -5.65 15.38 11.40
C LEU A 31 -4.85 16.20 10.39
N VAL A 32 -4.04 15.52 9.58
CA VAL A 32 -3.28 16.14 8.48
C VAL A 32 -3.61 15.43 7.17
N ASN A 33 -3.44 16.14 6.05
CA ASN A 33 -3.54 15.55 4.73
C ASN A 33 -2.15 15.41 4.13
N VAL A 34 -1.87 14.23 3.58
CA VAL A 34 -0.54 13.86 3.09
C VAL A 34 -0.63 13.42 1.64
N GLU A 35 0.33 13.84 0.82
CA GLU A 35 0.44 13.41 -0.57
C GLU A 35 1.62 12.45 -0.73
N PHE A 36 1.33 11.16 -0.85
CA PHE A 36 2.35 10.13 -0.98
C PHE A 36 2.70 9.86 -2.44
N LYS A 37 4.01 9.74 -2.72
CA LYS A 37 4.58 9.35 -4.01
C LYS A 37 5.60 8.23 -3.81
N GLY A 38 5.66 7.29 -4.74
CA GLY A 38 6.66 6.22 -4.72
C GLY A 38 6.21 5.05 -5.56
N GLY A 39 6.35 3.84 -5.02
CA GLY A 39 5.97 2.65 -5.76
C GLY A 39 5.88 1.39 -4.92
N ILE A 40 5.39 0.36 -5.59
CA ILE A 40 5.31 -1.01 -5.12
C ILE A 40 5.94 -1.92 -6.18
N LYS A 41 6.60 -2.99 -5.75
CA LYS A 41 7.14 -4.03 -6.61
C LYS A 41 6.51 -5.35 -6.20
N VAL A 42 5.93 -6.05 -7.16
CA VAL A 42 5.30 -7.35 -6.94
C VAL A 42 6.01 -8.43 -7.73
N ARG A 43 6.08 -9.64 -7.19
CA ARG A 43 6.45 -10.85 -7.91
C ARG A 43 5.20 -11.68 -8.16
N VAL A 44 5.04 -12.16 -9.39
CA VAL A 44 3.92 -13.01 -9.77
C VAL A 44 4.20 -14.45 -9.37
N GLU A 45 3.29 -15.06 -8.62
CA GLU A 45 3.41 -16.44 -8.13
C GLU A 45 2.16 -17.26 -8.50
N THR A 46 2.30 -18.58 -8.48
CA THR A 46 1.21 -19.51 -8.78
C THR A 46 0.17 -19.43 -7.68
N HIS A 47 -1.11 -19.30 -8.05
CA HIS A 47 -2.20 -19.46 -7.08
C HIS A 47 -2.30 -20.93 -6.65
N PRO A 48 -2.40 -21.25 -5.35
CA PRO A 48 -2.40 -22.64 -4.88
C PRO A 48 -3.58 -23.46 -5.43
N ASP A 49 -4.76 -22.82 -5.54
CA ASP A 49 -6.02 -23.51 -5.84
C ASP A 49 -6.62 -23.19 -7.22
N GLU A 50 -6.04 -22.24 -7.98
CA GLU A 50 -6.63 -21.74 -9.22
C GLU A 50 -5.58 -21.82 -10.33
N PRO A 51 -5.96 -22.19 -11.56
CA PRO A 51 -4.99 -22.30 -12.64
C PRO A 51 -4.46 -20.92 -13.05
N PRO A 52 -3.20 -20.82 -13.55
CA PRO A 52 -2.55 -19.55 -13.87
C PRO A 52 -3.26 -18.68 -14.93
N HIS A 53 -4.19 -19.24 -15.69
CA HIS A 53 -5.02 -18.50 -16.66
C HIS A 53 -6.30 -17.91 -16.04
N LYS A 54 -6.57 -18.13 -14.74
CA LYS A 54 -7.70 -17.56 -14.00
C LYS A 54 -7.27 -16.61 -12.89
N ALA A 55 -6.22 -16.96 -12.16
CA ALA A 55 -5.71 -16.14 -11.08
C ALA A 55 -4.20 -16.35 -10.86
N VAL A 56 -3.55 -15.32 -10.33
CA VAL A 56 -2.16 -15.36 -9.88
C VAL A 56 -2.03 -14.64 -8.54
N VAL A 57 -1.06 -15.07 -7.75
CA VAL A 57 -0.64 -14.37 -6.53
C VAL A 57 0.29 -13.23 -6.90
N LEU A 58 0.12 -12.08 -6.24
CA LEU A 58 1.01 -10.93 -6.33
C LEU A 58 1.78 -10.81 -5.01
N LYS A 59 2.96 -11.40 -4.90
CA LYS A 59 3.79 -11.26 -3.71
C LYS A 59 4.41 -9.86 -3.68
N VAL A 60 4.12 -9.06 -2.66
CA VAL A 60 4.76 -7.75 -2.51
C VAL A 60 6.21 -7.95 -2.07
N ILE A 61 7.17 -7.56 -2.91
CA ILE A 61 8.62 -7.73 -2.69
C ILE A 61 9.36 -6.38 -2.58
N GLY A 62 8.62 -5.27 -2.66
CA GLY A 62 9.10 -3.94 -2.33
C GLY A 62 7.90 -3.00 -2.21
N HIS A 63 7.88 -2.15 -1.19
CA HIS A 63 6.89 -1.08 -1.09
C HIS A 63 7.53 0.10 -0.38
N LYS A 64 7.50 1.26 -1.04
CA LYS A 64 7.98 2.50 -0.46
C LYS A 64 7.26 3.69 -1.08
N VAL A 65 6.58 4.46 -0.23
CA VAL A 65 6.01 5.76 -0.61
C VAL A 65 6.37 6.81 0.43
N GLU A 66 6.54 8.04 -0.03
CA GLU A 66 7.04 9.14 0.77
C GLU A 66 6.25 10.41 0.50
N ALA A 67 6.23 11.28 1.49
CA ALA A 67 5.65 12.60 1.40
C ALA A 67 6.50 13.59 2.20
N ASP A 68 6.54 14.83 1.73
CA ASP A 68 7.07 15.95 2.49
C ASP A 68 5.89 16.76 3.05
N HIS A 69 5.91 17.03 4.35
CA HIS A 69 4.90 17.85 5.01
C HIS A 69 5.57 19.04 5.70
N PRO A 70 5.04 20.27 5.58
CA PRO A 70 5.66 21.47 6.17
C PRO A 70 5.98 21.31 7.66
N GLU A 71 5.00 20.85 8.44
CA GLU A 71 5.13 20.68 9.89
C GLU A 71 5.84 19.36 10.26
N LEU A 72 5.37 18.24 9.71
CA LEU A 72 5.80 16.90 10.09
C LEU A 72 7.14 16.44 9.48
N GLY A 73 7.69 17.21 8.55
CA GLY A 73 8.89 16.81 7.81
C GLY A 73 8.60 15.67 6.85
N ARG A 74 9.61 14.81 6.64
CA ARG A 74 9.44 13.64 5.78
C ARG A 74 8.58 12.58 6.47
N ILE A 75 7.61 12.06 5.73
CA ILE A 75 6.78 10.93 6.12
C ILE A 75 7.09 9.78 5.17
N THR A 76 7.39 8.60 5.71
CA THR A 76 7.76 7.43 4.90
C THR A 76 6.92 6.23 5.29
N ILE A 77 6.32 5.58 4.31
CA ILE A 77 5.70 4.26 4.43
C ILE A 77 6.61 3.28 3.70
N GLU A 78 7.05 2.25 4.40
CA GLU A 78 7.90 1.20 3.83
C GLU A 78 7.46 -0.19 4.27
N GLN A 79 7.68 -1.18 3.42
CA GLN A 79 7.40 -2.58 3.71
C GLN A 79 8.09 -3.03 5.01
N GLU A 80 7.38 -3.76 5.86
CA GLU A 80 7.94 -4.25 7.14
C GLU A 80 7.99 -5.77 7.22
N ASN A 81 6.84 -6.45 7.18
CA ASN A 81 6.77 -7.91 7.43
C ASN A 81 6.16 -8.65 6.23
N MET A 82 7.01 -9.31 5.45
CA MET A 82 6.61 -10.08 4.26
C MET A 82 5.93 -11.41 4.60
N GLU A 83 6.27 -12.03 5.73
CA GLU A 83 5.80 -13.37 6.10
C GLU A 83 4.41 -13.34 6.72
N ALA A 84 4.12 -12.29 7.52
CA ALA A 84 2.81 -12.13 8.15
C ALA A 84 1.78 -11.43 7.24
N THR A 85 2.20 -10.85 6.11
CA THR A 85 1.27 -10.20 5.18
C THR A 85 0.59 -11.26 4.31
N PRO A 86 -0.76 -11.31 4.27
CA PRO A 86 -1.49 -12.19 3.36
C PRO A 86 -1.07 -11.96 1.90
N ASP A 87 -1.15 -13.01 1.10
CA ASP A 87 -0.84 -12.89 -0.32
C ASP A 87 -1.88 -12.04 -1.05
N SER A 88 -1.40 -11.15 -1.93
CA SER A 88 -2.26 -10.35 -2.80
C SER A 88 -2.69 -11.17 -4.00
N LEU A 89 -3.82 -10.80 -4.62
CA LEU A 89 -4.48 -11.59 -5.65
C LEU A 89 -4.79 -10.74 -6.88
N LEU A 90 -4.54 -11.29 -8.06
CA LEU A 90 -5.05 -10.80 -9.33
C LEU A 90 -5.88 -11.89 -10.00
N LYS A 91 -7.15 -11.61 -10.27
CA LYS A 91 -8.10 -12.59 -10.82
C LYS A 91 -8.80 -12.05 -12.05
N ILE A 92 -9.00 -12.91 -13.07
CA ILE A 92 -9.90 -12.61 -14.18
C ILE A 92 -11.34 -12.70 -13.70
N VAL A 93 -12.10 -11.61 -13.83
CA VAL A 93 -13.53 -11.58 -13.50
C VAL A 93 -14.41 -11.54 -14.74
N GLN A 94 -13.87 -11.14 -15.89
CA GLN A 94 -14.54 -11.18 -17.19
C GLN A 94 -13.50 -11.45 -18.29
N HIS A 95 -13.84 -12.31 -19.26
CA HIS A 95 -12.92 -12.65 -20.35
C HIS A 95 -12.97 -11.68 -21.54
N PHE A 96 -14.15 -11.14 -21.90
CA PHE A 96 -14.29 -10.23 -23.04
C PHE A 96 -15.39 -9.16 -22.85
N PRO A 97 -15.07 -7.84 -22.98
CA PRO A 97 -13.72 -7.31 -22.80
C PRO A 97 -13.11 -7.79 -21.47
N PRO A 98 -11.77 -7.96 -21.39
CA PRO A 98 -11.15 -8.46 -20.18
C PRO A 98 -11.38 -7.49 -19.02
N LYS A 99 -11.78 -8.03 -17.87
CA LYS A 99 -11.77 -7.34 -16.59
C LYS A 99 -11.04 -8.18 -15.56
N LEU A 100 -10.22 -7.52 -14.75
CA LEU A 100 -9.46 -8.09 -13.67
C LEU A 100 -9.93 -7.48 -12.34
N SER A 101 -9.86 -8.27 -11.27
CA SER A 101 -9.98 -7.79 -9.90
C SER A 101 -8.64 -7.97 -9.20
N ALA A 102 -8.12 -6.88 -8.65
CA ALA A 102 -6.92 -6.89 -7.82
C ALA A 102 -7.28 -6.62 -6.36
N THR A 103 -6.74 -7.47 -5.48
CA THR A 103 -6.76 -7.29 -4.03
C THR A 103 -5.33 -7.24 -3.54
N MET A 104 -4.90 -6.12 -2.98
CA MET A 104 -3.55 -5.94 -2.42
C MET A 104 -3.59 -5.91 -0.90
N PHE A 105 -2.74 -6.70 -0.27
CA PHE A 105 -2.51 -6.67 1.17
C PHE A 105 -1.14 -6.06 1.46
N LEU A 106 -1.08 -5.09 2.38
CA LEU A 106 0.14 -4.37 2.74
C LEU A 106 0.30 -4.28 4.25
N SER A 107 1.38 -4.87 4.79
CA SER A 107 1.88 -4.52 6.12
C SER A 107 3.09 -3.62 5.98
N PHE A 108 3.11 -2.53 6.73
CA PHE A 108 4.13 -1.50 6.57
C PHE A 108 4.44 -0.78 7.88
N LYS A 109 5.63 -0.21 7.89
CA LYS A 109 6.09 0.75 8.87
C LYS A 109 5.84 2.16 8.34
N LEU A 110 5.32 3.04 9.19
CA LEU A 110 5.17 4.46 8.94
C LEU A 110 6.12 5.22 9.86
N THR A 111 6.95 6.10 9.28
CA THR A 111 7.87 6.98 10.01
C THR A 111 7.49 8.43 9.76
N ILE A 112 7.38 9.21 10.84
CA ILE A 112 7.14 10.67 10.80
C ILE A 112 8.35 11.35 11.42
N GLU A 113 9.07 12.16 10.64
CA GLU A 113 10.30 12.81 11.09
C GLU A 113 10.08 13.74 12.28
N ARG A 114 9.00 14.54 12.27
CA ARG A 114 8.65 15.50 13.31
C ARG A 114 7.22 15.29 13.80
N PRO A 115 6.96 14.36 14.72
CA PRO A 115 5.59 14.08 15.16
C PRO A 115 4.93 15.28 15.86
N PRO A 116 3.60 15.44 15.72
CA PRO A 116 2.89 16.55 16.35
C PRO A 116 2.92 16.42 17.88
N GLY A 117 3.07 17.55 18.57
CA GLY A 117 3.13 17.57 20.04
C GLY A 117 4.44 17.08 20.64
N ALA A 118 5.47 16.82 19.82
CA ALA A 118 6.84 16.66 20.29
C ALA A 118 7.43 18.02 20.68
N GLY A 119 6.88 18.60 21.76
CA GLY A 119 7.44 19.75 22.45
C GLY A 119 8.74 19.33 23.12
N GLY A 120 9.86 19.49 22.43
CA GLY A 120 11.18 19.46 23.05
C GLY A 120 11.51 20.84 23.62
N ASN A 121 12.25 20.87 24.74
CA ASN A 121 12.92 22.07 25.23
C ASN A 121 13.64 22.79 24.07
N GLU A 122 13.68 24.13 24.10
CA GLU A 122 14.40 24.94 23.10
C GLU A 122 15.77 24.33 22.77
N GLY A 123 15.92 23.80 21.55
CA GLY A 123 17.18 23.23 21.05
C GLY A 123 17.23 21.71 20.81
N ALA A 124 16.25 20.92 21.25
CA ALA A 124 16.22 19.47 20.97
C ALA A 124 15.39 19.15 19.71
N ARG A 125 15.97 18.39 18.75
CA ARG A 125 15.22 17.87 17.60
C ARG A 125 14.24 16.78 18.10
N PRO A 126 12.96 16.82 17.71
CA PRO A 126 12.01 15.79 18.12
C PRO A 126 12.43 14.42 17.57
N GLU A 127 12.29 13.38 18.39
CA GLU A 127 12.53 12.00 17.94
C GLU A 127 11.45 11.58 16.92
N PRO A 128 11.83 10.89 15.81
CA PRO A 128 10.86 10.42 14.84
C PRO A 128 9.85 9.44 15.44
N LEU A 129 8.59 9.58 15.07
CA LEU A 129 7.55 8.61 15.44
C LEU A 129 7.54 7.46 14.44
N VAL A 130 7.77 6.25 14.93
CA VAL A 130 7.72 5.02 14.16
C VAL A 130 6.50 4.20 14.57
N LEU A 131 5.67 3.84 13.60
CA LEU A 131 4.46 3.03 13.77
C LEU A 131 4.46 1.87 12.79
N ARG A 132 3.67 0.84 13.09
CA ARG A 132 3.39 -0.26 12.16
C ARG A 132 1.90 -0.49 12.00
N THR A 133 1.51 -1.12 10.91
CA THR A 133 0.14 -1.62 10.72
C THR A 133 -0.23 -2.61 11.82
N LYS A 134 -1.36 -2.40 12.52
CA LYS A 134 -1.93 -3.38 13.46
C LYS A 134 -2.42 -4.63 12.74
N GLU A 135 -3.09 -4.40 11.62
CA GLU A 135 -3.58 -5.41 10.68
C GLU A 135 -3.17 -4.99 9.26
N PRO A 136 -2.89 -5.94 8.36
CA PRO A 136 -2.55 -5.63 6.97
C PRO A 136 -3.63 -4.75 6.32
N ALA A 137 -3.22 -3.68 5.66
CA ALA A 137 -4.11 -2.86 4.85
C ALA A 137 -4.60 -3.66 3.64
N LYS A 138 -5.89 -3.58 3.32
CA LYS A 138 -6.48 -4.22 2.12
C LYS A 138 -6.95 -3.16 1.13
N LEU A 139 -6.34 -3.16 -0.04
CA LEU A 139 -6.65 -2.25 -1.14
C LEU A 139 -7.30 -3.03 -2.29
N LEU A 140 -8.38 -2.49 -2.85
CA LEU A 140 -9.21 -3.15 -3.85
C LEU A 140 -9.28 -2.34 -5.14
N SER A 141 -9.13 -3.03 -6.27
CA SER A 141 -9.48 -2.51 -7.60
C SER A 141 -10.25 -3.59 -8.37
N PRO A 142 -11.59 -3.59 -8.30
CA PRO A 142 -12.40 -4.72 -8.77
C PRO A 142 -12.62 -4.77 -10.29
N GLU A 143 -12.31 -3.69 -11.01
CA GLU A 143 -12.60 -3.51 -12.44
C GLU A 143 -11.39 -2.98 -13.23
N LEU A 144 -10.23 -3.59 -13.04
CA LEU A 144 -9.05 -3.27 -13.85
C LEU A 144 -9.22 -3.77 -15.29
N SER A 145 -8.77 -2.98 -16.25
CA SER A 145 -8.78 -3.37 -17.67
C SER A 145 -7.53 -4.17 -18.10
N LYS A 146 -6.41 -3.98 -17.39
CA LYS A 146 -5.12 -4.64 -17.63
C LYS A 146 -4.27 -4.66 -16.36
N PHE A 147 -3.23 -5.49 -16.37
CA PHE A 147 -2.16 -5.46 -15.38
C PHE A 147 -0.80 -5.49 -16.10
N PRO A 148 0.18 -4.65 -15.74
CA PRO A 148 0.15 -3.63 -14.69
C PRO A 148 -0.96 -2.57 -14.88
N PRO A 149 -1.46 -1.95 -13.80
CA PRO A 149 -2.49 -0.91 -13.91
C PRO A 149 -1.98 0.31 -14.70
N ASP A 150 -2.89 1.15 -15.21
CA ASP A 150 -2.54 2.37 -15.98
C ASP A 150 -3.22 3.59 -15.40
N GLY A 151 -2.77 3.93 -14.19
CA GLY A 151 -3.35 5.00 -13.40
C GLY A 151 -4.71 4.62 -12.82
N ASP A 152 -4.99 3.35 -12.61
CA ASP A 152 -6.22 2.87 -11.96
C ASP A 152 -6.19 3.15 -10.45
N PHE A 153 -7.37 3.33 -9.86
CA PHE A 153 -7.50 3.55 -8.43
C PHE A 153 -7.65 2.25 -7.67
N TYR A 154 -6.99 2.19 -6.52
CA TYR A 154 -7.22 1.19 -5.48
C TYR A 154 -7.81 1.88 -4.26
N ARG A 155 -8.85 1.28 -3.70
CA ARG A 155 -9.57 1.81 -2.55
C ARG A 155 -9.32 0.95 -1.33
N LEU A 156 -9.11 1.61 -0.21
CA LEU A 156 -9.01 0.97 1.09
C LEU A 156 -10.36 0.35 1.50
N GLU A 157 -10.35 -0.93 1.88
CA GLU A 157 -11.56 -1.61 2.37
C GLU A 157 -11.93 -1.15 3.78
N ASN A 158 -10.95 -1.10 4.68
CA ASN A 158 -11.13 -0.71 6.09
C ASN A 158 -10.04 0.28 6.53
N PRO A 159 -10.32 1.23 7.44
CA PRO A 159 -9.32 2.13 8.00
C PRO A 159 -8.09 1.38 8.51
N ILE A 160 -6.91 1.89 8.20
CA ILE A 160 -5.65 1.33 8.69
C ILE A 160 -5.43 1.87 10.10
N LYS A 161 -5.22 0.97 11.07
CA LYS A 161 -4.77 1.34 12.42
C LYS A 161 -3.26 1.17 12.50
N LEU A 162 -2.58 2.19 13.00
CA LEU A 162 -1.14 2.23 13.16
C LEU A 162 -0.80 2.26 14.65
N VAL A 163 0.02 1.29 15.07
CA VAL A 163 0.37 1.05 16.46
C VAL A 163 1.84 1.32 16.73
N HIS A 164 2.15 1.69 17.97
CA HIS A 164 3.54 1.70 18.44
C HIS A 164 4.08 0.25 18.47
N PRO A 165 5.29 -0.02 17.98
CA PRO A 165 5.82 -1.39 17.87
C PRO A 165 5.92 -2.10 19.23
N ASP A 166 6.30 -1.38 20.29
CA ASP A 166 6.56 -1.99 21.61
C ASP A 166 5.32 -2.15 22.49
N THR A 167 4.29 -1.32 22.29
CA THR A 167 3.13 -1.25 23.21
C THR A 167 1.83 -1.72 22.59
N ASP A 168 1.80 -1.91 21.26
CA ASP A 168 0.60 -2.20 20.46
C ASP A 168 -0.55 -1.17 20.61
N GLN A 169 -0.25 -0.02 21.23
CA GLN A 169 -1.19 1.08 21.36
C GLN A 169 -1.43 1.73 20.00
N VAL A 170 -2.70 1.92 19.62
CA VAL A 170 -3.06 2.66 18.40
C VAL A 170 -2.73 4.14 18.59
N ILE A 171 -1.85 4.66 17.75
CA ILE A 171 -1.40 6.07 17.77
C ILE A 171 -1.95 6.86 16.59
N ALA A 172 -2.11 6.20 15.43
CA ALA A 172 -2.59 6.86 14.23
C ALA A 172 -3.57 5.99 13.44
N SER A 173 -4.33 6.62 12.55
CA SER A 173 -5.16 5.93 11.55
C SER A 173 -5.08 6.60 10.18
N ILE A 174 -5.28 5.79 9.15
CA ILE A 174 -5.51 6.24 7.78
C ILE A 174 -6.90 5.76 7.37
N ASP A 175 -7.85 6.69 7.33
CA ASP A 175 -9.26 6.35 7.11
C ASP A 175 -9.57 6.16 5.61
N LYS A 176 -8.79 6.82 4.74
CA LYS A 176 -8.90 6.72 3.29
C LYS A 176 -7.50 6.70 2.68
N PHE A 177 -7.30 5.86 1.68
CA PHE A 177 -6.04 5.78 0.95
C PHE A 177 -6.31 5.65 -0.56
N PRO A 178 -6.71 6.74 -1.24
CA PRO A 178 -7.05 6.72 -2.66
C PRO A 178 -5.78 6.68 -3.51
N VAL A 179 -5.16 5.50 -3.59
CA VAL A 179 -3.92 5.34 -4.35
C VAL A 179 -4.23 5.08 -5.82
N ARG A 180 -3.61 5.90 -6.68
CA ARG A 180 -3.54 5.70 -8.11
C ARG A 180 -2.27 4.91 -8.41
N VAL A 181 -2.40 3.83 -9.17
CA VAL A 181 -1.30 2.92 -9.48
C VAL A 181 -1.08 2.86 -10.99
N GLY A 182 0.17 2.95 -11.45
CA GLY A 182 0.54 2.83 -12.86
C GLY A 182 1.80 1.98 -13.03
N GLY A 183 1.83 1.05 -13.98
CA GLY A 183 3.02 0.24 -14.29
C GLY A 183 3.94 0.82 -15.36
#